data_AF-A0A170YGI9-F1
#
_entry.id   AF-A0A170YGI9-F1
#
_cell.length_a   1.000
_cell.length_b   1.000
_cell.length_c   1.000
_cell.angle_alpha   90.00
_cell.angle_beta   90.00
_cell.angle_gamma   90.00
#
_symmetry.space_group_name_H-M   'P 1'
#
loop_
_entity.id
_entity.type
_entity.pdbx_description
1 polymer ?
#
loop_
_entity_poly.entity_id
_entity_poly.type
_entity_poly.pdbx_seq_one_letter_code
_entity_poly.pdbx_strand_id
1 'polypeptide(L)'
;MPWKTEELAFRAGDVIEVLDTLDKDWWWGANGSHEGWFPSAFVRLRVSQEATVEDCLAAAAEGKQSSLCRRRVSVSLLSNDQVRARVVTELINTERDFVK
;
A
#
# COMPACT_ATOMS: atom_id res chain seq x y z
N MET A 1 39.81 -9.90 5.28
CA MET A 1 38.71 -9.00 4.88
C MET A 1 37.42 -9.69 5.29
N PRO A 2 36.66 -9.22 6.29
CA PRO A 2 35.48 -9.93 6.71
C PRO A 2 34.40 -9.64 5.66
N TRP A 3 34.01 -10.67 4.93
CA TRP A 3 32.84 -10.69 4.05
C TRP A 3 31.60 -10.56 4.91
N LYS A 4 31.36 -9.33 5.38
CA LYS A 4 30.23 -8.97 6.24
C LYS A 4 28.99 -9.55 5.56
N THR A 5 28.34 -10.47 6.24
CA THR A 5 27.23 -11.26 5.72
C THR A 5 26.18 -10.28 5.24
N GLU A 6 26.04 -10.13 3.92
CA GLU A 6 25.11 -9.17 3.33
C GLU A 6 23.66 -9.61 3.48
N GLU A 7 23.39 -10.77 4.09
CA GLU A 7 22.05 -11.30 4.35
C GLU A 7 21.65 -11.15 5.82
N LEU A 8 20.42 -10.69 6.05
CA LEU A 8 19.83 -10.54 7.38
C LEU A 8 19.03 -11.79 7.76
N ALA A 9 19.48 -12.51 8.79
CA ALA A 9 18.74 -13.62 9.37
C ALA A 9 17.71 -13.14 10.40
N PHE A 10 16.50 -13.71 10.35
CA PHE A 10 15.39 -13.40 11.25
C PHE A 10 14.45 -14.62 11.42
N ARG A 11 13.55 -14.54 12.40
CA ARG A 11 12.53 -15.56 12.69
C ARG A 11 11.13 -14.98 12.57
N ALA A 12 10.14 -15.87 12.43
CA ALA A 12 8.74 -15.45 12.42
C ALA A 12 8.37 -14.73 13.72
N GLY A 13 7.82 -13.52 13.60
CA GLY A 13 7.47 -12.66 14.73
C GLY A 13 8.49 -11.54 15.00
N ASP A 14 9.69 -11.62 14.44
CA ASP A 14 10.67 -10.54 14.54
C ASP A 14 10.18 -9.28 13.81
N VAL A 15 10.51 -8.12 14.37
CA VAL A 15 10.23 -6.82 13.75
C VAL A 15 11.52 -6.31 13.13
N ILE A 16 11.49 -6.10 11.81
CA ILE A 16 12.63 -5.62 11.03
C ILE A 16 12.36 -4.18 10.63
N GLU A 17 13.33 -3.30 10.87
CA GLU A 17 13.30 -1.94 10.36
C GLU A 17 13.76 -1.95 8.90
N VAL A 18 12.89 -1.51 7.99
CA VAL A 18 13.18 -1.50 6.56
C VAL A 18 13.90 -0.19 6.21
N LEU A 19 15.10 -0.30 5.66
CA LEU A 19 15.98 0.82 5.31
C LEU A 19 15.98 1.12 3.81
N ASP A 20 15.90 0.08 2.96
CA ASP A 20 15.86 0.21 1.50
C ASP A 20 14.90 -0.81 0.86
N THR A 21 14.08 -0.33 -0.07
CA THR A 21 13.12 -1.11 -0.85
C THR A 21 13.23 -0.85 -2.36
N LEU A 22 14.39 -0.40 -2.85
CA LEU A 22 14.63 -0.14 -4.27
C LEU A 22 14.43 -1.40 -5.12
N ASP A 23 14.81 -2.57 -4.61
CA ASP A 23 14.50 -3.85 -5.22
C ASP A 23 13.15 -4.40 -4.72
N LYS A 24 12.41 -5.06 -5.61
CA LYS A 24 11.07 -5.58 -5.34
C LYS A 24 11.10 -6.85 -4.50
N ASP A 25 12.11 -7.69 -4.68
CA ASP A 25 12.24 -9.03 -4.11
C ASP A 25 13.15 -9.02 -2.88
N TRP A 26 14.10 -8.09 -2.82
CA TRP A 26 15.11 -8.00 -1.74
C TRP A 26 15.12 -6.61 -1.10
N TRP A 27 14.93 -6.56 0.20
CA TRP A 27 14.95 -5.31 0.98
C TRP A 27 16.15 -5.29 1.90
N TRP A 28 16.72 -4.11 2.12
CA TRP A 28 17.74 -3.89 3.14
C TRP A 28 17.04 -3.48 4.44
N GLY A 29 17.45 -4.05 5.56
CA GLY A 29 16.91 -3.66 6.85
C GLY A 29 17.78 -4.05 8.02
N ALA A 30 17.32 -3.66 9.20
CA ALA A 30 17.99 -3.87 10.46
C ALA A 30 17.13 -4.71 11.42
N ASN A 31 17.76 -5.67 12.07
CA ASN A 31 17.21 -6.42 13.21
C ASN A 31 18.14 -6.24 14.41
N GLY A 32 17.84 -5.25 15.25
CA GLY A 32 18.66 -4.88 16.40
C GLY A 32 20.02 -4.34 15.98
N SER A 33 21.10 -5.10 16.22
CA SER A 33 22.47 -4.71 15.88
C SER A 33 22.96 -5.25 14.53
N HIS A 34 22.13 -6.02 13.81
CA HIS A 34 22.49 -6.62 12.53
C HIS A 34 21.73 -5.96 11.39
N GLU A 35 22.42 -5.73 10.28
CA GLU A 35 21.87 -5.16 9.06
C GLU A 35 22.19 -6.09 7.88
N GLY A 36 21.28 -6.17 6.93
CA GLY A 36 21.44 -7.04 5.77
C GLY A 36 20.24 -7.03 4.83
N TRP A 37 20.41 -7.70 3.69
CA TRP A 37 19.39 -8.02 2.71
C TRP A 37 18.51 -9.17 3.20
N PHE A 38 17.21 -9.06 3.00
CA PHE A 38 16.27 -10.13 3.22
C PHE A 38 15.17 -10.12 2.15
N PRO A 39 14.55 -11.28 1.83
CA PRO A 39 13.52 -11.31 0.81
C PRO A 39 12.21 -10.71 1.34
N SER A 40 11.64 -9.78 0.57
CA SER A 40 10.42 -9.05 0.92
C SER A 40 9.21 -9.97 1.10
N ALA A 41 9.20 -11.11 0.42
CA ALA A 41 8.12 -12.11 0.47
C ALA A 41 7.91 -12.74 1.87
N PHE A 42 8.90 -12.69 2.76
CA PHE A 42 8.82 -13.28 4.11
C PHE A 42 8.42 -12.27 5.20
N VAL A 43 8.21 -11.01 4.84
CA VAL A 43 7.79 -9.96 5.77
C VAL A 43 6.42 -9.42 5.42
N ARG A 44 5.73 -8.88 6.42
CA ARG A 44 4.51 -8.11 6.23
C ARG A 44 4.76 -6.73 6.80
N LEU A 45 4.66 -5.70 5.96
CA LEU A 45 4.72 -4.32 6.43
C LEU A 45 3.63 -4.13 7.49
N ARG A 46 4.04 -3.63 8.66
CA ARG A 46 3.12 -3.09 9.65
C ARG A 46 2.60 -1.75 9.11
N VAL A 47 1.68 -1.84 8.16
CA VAL A 47 0.74 -0.74 7.93
C VAL A 47 0.04 -0.59 9.26
N SER A 48 0.11 0.60 9.89
CA SER A 48 -0.61 0.87 11.13
C SER A 48 -2.00 0.28 11.00
N GLN A 49 -2.30 -0.77 11.78
CA GLN A 49 -3.63 -1.35 11.85
C GLN A 49 -4.51 -0.41 12.68
N GLU A 50 -4.61 0.83 12.22
CA GLU A 50 -5.55 1.83 12.70
C GLU A 50 -6.06 2.52 11.43
N ALA A 51 -6.74 1.72 10.63
CA ALA A 51 -8.14 2.01 10.40
C ALA A 51 -8.87 0.70 10.11
N THR A 52 -9.54 0.15 11.11
CA THR A 52 -10.66 -0.76 10.86
C THR A 52 -11.64 -0.03 9.92
N VAL A 53 -12.50 -0.76 9.21
CA VAL A 53 -13.57 -0.13 8.39
C VAL A 53 -14.42 0.85 9.20
N GLU A 54 -14.47 0.70 10.53
CA GLU A 54 -15.08 1.65 11.47
C GLU A 54 -14.32 3.00 11.58
N ASP A 55 -12.99 3.00 11.58
CA ASP A 55 -12.17 4.23 11.61
C ASP A 55 -12.23 5.03 10.29
N CYS A 56 -12.41 4.35 9.16
CA CYS A 56 -12.63 5.00 7.87
C CYS A 56 -13.99 5.74 7.82
N LEU A 57 -15.01 5.25 8.55
CA LEU A 57 -16.28 5.95 8.71
C LEU A 57 -16.16 7.13 9.68
N ALA A 58 -15.38 7.01 10.74
CA ALA A 58 -15.12 8.09 11.69
C ALA A 58 -14.30 9.24 11.06
N ALA A 59 -13.26 8.91 10.27
CA ALA A 59 -12.42 9.89 9.58
C ALA A 59 -13.16 10.69 8.49
N ALA A 60 -14.32 10.21 8.00
CA ALA A 60 -15.17 10.97 7.09
C ALA A 60 -15.81 12.21 7.77
N ALA A 61 -15.92 12.21 9.11
CA ALA A 61 -16.35 13.37 9.88
C ALA A 61 -15.23 14.40 10.10
N GLU A 62 -13.96 13.99 9.98
CA GLU A 62 -12.78 14.82 10.27
C GLU A 62 -11.82 14.98 9.08
N GLY A 63 -12.33 15.17 7.86
CA GLY A 63 -11.66 15.91 6.78
C GLY A 63 -10.19 15.62 6.39
N LYS A 64 -9.54 14.55 6.87
CA LYS A 64 -8.11 14.26 6.61
C LYS A 64 -7.96 13.29 5.44
N GLN A 65 -7.67 13.88 4.29
CA GLN A 65 -7.49 13.18 3.03
C GLN A 65 -6.09 12.56 2.94
N SER A 66 -5.94 11.33 3.44
CA SER A 66 -4.89 10.43 2.94
C SER A 66 -5.26 10.01 1.50
N SER A 67 -4.41 10.36 0.53
CA SER A 67 -4.69 10.26 -0.91
C SER A 67 -4.66 8.83 -1.46
N LEU A 68 -4.08 7.86 -0.76
CA LEU A 68 -4.01 6.47 -1.23
C LEU A 68 -5.26 5.63 -0.92
N CYS A 69 -6.03 5.97 0.12
CA CYS A 69 -7.21 5.18 0.50
C CYS A 69 -8.43 5.43 -0.40
N ARG A 70 -8.40 6.46 -1.24
CA ARG A 70 -9.57 6.93 -2.01
C ARG A 70 -9.92 6.03 -3.21
N ARG A 71 -8.96 5.30 -3.78
CA ARG A 71 -9.19 4.62 -5.07
C ARG A 71 -9.94 3.30 -4.98
N ARG A 72 -9.81 2.54 -3.89
CA ARG A 72 -10.42 1.19 -3.80
C ARG A 72 -11.73 1.14 -3.03
N VAL A 73 -11.93 2.03 -2.07
CA VAL A 73 -13.16 2.12 -1.27
C VAL A 73 -14.30 2.80 -2.06
N SER A 74 -13.96 3.64 -3.03
CA SER A 74 -14.92 4.52 -3.72
C SER A 74 -15.84 3.85 -4.73
N VAL A 75 -15.64 2.57 -5.08
CA VAL A 75 -16.55 1.85 -6.00
C VAL A 75 -17.53 0.98 -5.22
N SER A 76 -17.07 0.34 -4.13
CA SER A 76 -17.86 -0.55 -3.27
C SER A 76 -18.98 0.15 -2.49
N LEU A 77 -18.99 1.49 -2.44
CA LEU A 77 -20.00 2.29 -1.72
C LEU A 77 -21.02 2.98 -2.65
N LEU A 78 -20.89 2.80 -3.97
CA LEU A 78 -21.78 3.47 -4.92
C LEU A 78 -23.01 2.60 -5.20
N SER A 79 -24.19 3.23 -5.24
CA SER A 79 -25.41 2.59 -5.76
C SER A 79 -25.18 2.13 -7.20
N ASN A 80 -25.90 1.09 -7.63
CA ASN A 80 -25.85 0.59 -9.00
C ASN A 80 -26.07 1.72 -10.03
N ASP A 81 -27.01 2.64 -9.78
CA ASP A 81 -27.25 3.78 -10.67
C ASP A 81 -26.08 4.77 -10.70
N GLN A 82 -25.38 4.97 -9.57
CA GLN A 82 -24.18 5.79 -9.51
C GLN A 82 -23.01 5.15 -10.28
N VAL A 83 -22.87 3.82 -10.19
CA VAL A 83 -21.88 3.08 -10.98
C VAL A 83 -22.20 3.20 -12.47
N ARG A 84 -23.47 3.01 -12.87
CA ARG A 84 -23.92 3.17 -14.25
C ARG A 84 -23.62 4.58 -14.79
N ALA A 85 -23.99 5.62 -14.04
CA ALA A 85 -23.74 7.01 -14.45
C ALA A 85 -22.23 7.31 -14.59
N ARG A 86 -21.40 6.80 -13.69
CA ARG A 86 -19.96 7.00 -13.72
C ARG A 86 -19.31 6.33 -14.94
N VAL A 87 -19.68 5.07 -15.21
CA VAL A 87 -19.18 4.32 -16.38
C VAL A 87 -19.57 5.02 -17.68
N VAL A 88 -20.84 5.45 -17.81
CA VAL A 88 -21.31 6.19 -18.99
C VAL A 88 -20.51 7.47 -19.21
N THR A 89 -20.24 8.22 -18.14
CA THR A 89 -19.48 9.48 -18.21
C THR A 89 -18.04 9.24 -18.69
N GLU A 90 -17.37 8.21 -18.18
CA GLU A 90 -16.01 7.90 -18.63
C GLU A 90 -15.97 7.52 -20.10
N LEU A 91 -16.89 6.68 -20.56
CA LEU A 91 -16.96 6.28 -21.96
C LEU A 91 -17.13 7.49 -22.89
N ILE A 92 -18.08 8.38 -22.60
CA ILE A 92 -18.32 9.58 -23.42
C ILE A 92 -17.09 10.50 -23.48
N ASN A 93 -16.39 10.65 -22.36
CA ASN A 93 -15.21 11.51 -22.30
C ASN A 93 -14.05 10.92 -23.11
N THR A 94 -13.79 9.62 -22.97
CA THR A 94 -12.73 8.95 -23.74
C THR A 94 -13.05 8.96 -25.24
N GLU A 95 -14.30 8.73 -25.64
CA GLU A 95 -14.71 8.82 -27.04
C GLU A 95 -14.53 10.25 -27.60
N ARG A 96 -14.86 11.29 -26.82
CA ARG A 96 -14.65 12.69 -27.21
C ARG A 96 -13.19 13.08 -27.36
N ASP A 97 -12.29 12.43 -26.64
CA ASP A 97 -10.86 12.66 -26.77
C ASP A 97 -10.25 11.86 -27.92
N PHE A 98 -10.83 10.70 -28.25
CA PHE A 98 -10.40 9.86 -29.36
C PHE A 98 -10.73 10.46 -30.75
N VAL A 99 -11.87 11.15 -30.90
CA VAL A 99 -12.34 11.70 -32.19
C VAL A 99 -11.77 13.12 -32.49
N LYS A 100 -10.69 13.53 -31.80
CA LYS A 100 -10.00 14.82 -32.08
C LYS A 100 -8.84 14.67 -33.06
#